data_AF-A0A1B8AX77-F1
#
_entry.id   AF-A0A1B8AX77-F1
#
_cell.length_a   1.000
_cell.length_b   1.000
_cell.length_c   1.000
_cell.angle_alpha   90.00
_cell.angle_beta   90.00
_cell.angle_gamma   90.00
#
_symmetry.space_group_name_H-M   'P 1'
#
loop_
_entity.id
_entity.type
_entity.pdbx_description
1 polymer ?
#
loop_
_entity_poly.entity_id
_entity_poly.type
_entity_poly.pdbx_seq_one_letter_code
_entity_poly.pdbx_strand_id
1 'polypeptide(L)'
;MAEETISLKAATRRYKEPISKFTAARYAVVYYILHYFIVIANNVLAFKERFISSAHPPTVVKKYACLPNLHIRIFYPKGFDAQSQRKLPTILSIHGGGFVMGNPRDDDLFNYNFANMHSVLVVALNYRKAPRVRFPTPIYDLEQLIFAVLSDSFLPIDKDRVALMGSSAGGNLALSVSLLPSMCGSGDGVRRIKTVIPMYPVVDMSVIQKYKTQTRQYKPSLGGFRAKPVDFLARLSPVFDAAYTLAGQDFQDPLLSPIYAAKEQLPPNMFVLADELDMLANEAWRMICDLTDRPIEEQTVGRSPVGPPGKLILDDEKFSFGVKKHDGNYRWLLIPDQIHGYDHYDSLQLLHGDKELSRDAELKTTEAQKLIGEWLFEGPFA
;
A
#
# COMPACT_ATOMS: atom_id res chain seq x y z
N MET A 1 -1.66 14.70 33.11
CA MET A 1 -0.20 14.84 32.97
C MET A 1 0.08 14.95 31.48
N ALA A 2 0.80 15.97 31.02
CA ALA A 2 1.18 16.05 29.62
C ALA A 2 2.00 14.79 29.27
N GLU A 3 1.55 13.98 28.32
CA GLU A 3 2.31 12.83 27.88
C GLU A 3 3.65 13.32 27.31
N GLU A 4 4.75 12.77 27.82
CA GLU A 4 6.09 13.14 27.41
C GLU A 4 6.30 12.78 25.93
N THR A 5 6.59 13.81 25.13
CA THR A 5 6.88 13.72 23.70
C THR A 5 8.19 12.96 23.49
N ILE A 6 8.15 11.86 22.73
CA ILE A 6 9.34 11.07 22.41
C ILE A 6 9.98 11.57 21.10
N SER A 7 11.31 11.67 21.06
CA SER A 7 12.05 12.02 19.85
C SER A 7 12.16 10.84 18.88
N LEU A 8 12.30 11.10 17.58
CA LEU A 8 12.48 10.05 16.56
C LEU A 8 13.67 9.14 16.90
N LYS A 9 14.80 9.73 17.32
CA LYS A 9 16.01 9.00 17.71
C LYS A 9 15.74 8.04 18.89
N ALA A 10 15.02 8.47 19.90
CA ALA A 10 14.65 7.62 21.05
C ALA A 10 13.59 6.57 20.68
N ALA A 11 12.77 6.84 19.69
CA ALA A 11 11.74 5.93 19.18
C ALA A 11 12.27 4.87 18.20
N THR A 12 13.47 5.05 17.65
CA THR A 12 14.07 4.20 16.63
C THR A 12 14.86 3.05 17.26
N ARG A 13 14.62 1.82 16.80
CA ARG A 13 15.29 0.61 17.29
C ARG A 13 15.81 -0.21 16.12
N ARG A 14 17.08 -0.59 16.18
CA ARG A 14 17.68 -1.42 15.12
C ARG A 14 17.18 -2.86 15.15
N TYR A 15 17.13 -3.49 16.32
CA TYR A 15 16.75 -4.89 16.44
C TYR A 15 15.44 -5.07 17.19
N LYS A 16 14.65 -6.06 16.77
CA LYS A 16 13.42 -6.44 17.46
C LYS A 16 13.71 -7.07 18.81
N GLU A 17 13.24 -6.43 19.87
CA GLU A 17 13.29 -6.97 21.22
C GLU A 17 12.35 -8.19 21.37
N PRO A 18 12.72 -9.19 22.20
CA PRO A 18 11.80 -10.25 22.58
C PRO A 18 10.58 -9.68 23.30
N ILE A 19 9.39 -10.14 22.92
CA ILE A 19 8.16 -9.84 23.67
C ILE A 19 7.95 -10.90 24.75
N SER A 20 7.33 -10.50 25.88
CA SER A 20 7.01 -11.44 26.95
C SER A 20 6.09 -12.56 26.47
N LYS A 21 6.18 -13.75 27.08
CA LYS A 21 5.28 -14.88 26.76
C LYS A 21 3.81 -14.51 26.93
N PHE A 22 3.48 -13.69 27.93
CA PHE A 22 2.13 -13.19 28.15
C PHE A 22 1.67 -12.27 27.00
N THR A 23 2.52 -11.34 26.57
CA THR A 23 2.24 -10.47 25.42
C THR A 23 2.06 -11.28 24.14
N ALA A 24 2.93 -12.26 23.89
CA ALA A 24 2.84 -13.16 22.74
C ALA A 24 1.52 -13.94 22.74
N ALA A 25 1.11 -14.50 23.88
CA ALA A 25 -0.17 -15.19 24.02
C ALA A 25 -1.36 -14.25 23.75
N ARG A 26 -1.32 -13.03 24.30
CA ARG A 26 -2.37 -12.01 24.05
C ARG A 26 -2.46 -11.65 22.57
N TYR A 27 -1.35 -11.42 21.88
CA TYR A 27 -1.34 -11.14 20.45
C TYR A 27 -1.81 -12.33 19.63
N ALA A 28 -1.44 -13.55 20.00
CA ALA A 28 -1.95 -14.75 19.35
C ALA A 28 -3.48 -14.84 19.46
N VAL A 29 -4.05 -14.58 20.64
CA VAL A 29 -5.52 -14.56 20.84
C VAL A 29 -6.18 -13.52 19.92
N VAL A 30 -5.67 -12.29 19.90
CA VAL A 30 -6.20 -11.24 19.02
C VAL A 30 -6.11 -11.64 17.54
N TYR A 31 -4.96 -12.17 17.12
CA TYR A 31 -4.76 -12.68 15.76
C TYR A 31 -5.79 -13.76 15.40
N TYR A 32 -5.97 -14.79 16.23
CA TYR A 32 -6.89 -15.88 15.92
C TYR A 32 -8.33 -15.39 15.86
N ILE A 33 -8.75 -14.51 16.77
CA ILE A 33 -10.09 -13.89 16.72
C ILE A 33 -10.29 -13.19 15.37
N LEU A 34 -9.39 -12.30 14.98
CA LEU A 34 -9.47 -11.57 13.71
C LEU A 34 -9.43 -12.52 12.51
N HIS A 35 -8.53 -13.50 12.52
CA HIS A 35 -8.40 -14.48 11.46
C HIS A 35 -9.70 -15.26 11.23
N TYR A 36 -10.34 -15.74 12.30
CA TYR A 36 -11.60 -16.46 12.19
C TYR A 36 -12.73 -15.57 11.69
N PHE A 37 -12.84 -14.33 12.17
CA PHE A 37 -13.83 -13.38 11.64
C PHE A 37 -13.65 -13.15 10.14
N ILE A 38 -12.42 -12.95 9.67
CA ILE A 38 -12.10 -12.74 8.25
C ILE A 38 -12.40 -13.99 7.43
N VAL A 39 -12.04 -15.18 7.91
CA VAL A 39 -12.34 -16.45 7.23
C VAL A 39 -13.85 -16.64 7.08
N ILE A 40 -14.63 -16.38 8.14
CA ILE A 40 -16.08 -16.45 8.09
C ILE A 40 -16.65 -15.43 7.10
N ALA A 41 -16.22 -14.17 7.18
CA ALA A 41 -16.67 -13.11 6.28
C ALA A 41 -16.37 -13.48 4.81
N ASN A 42 -15.16 -13.96 4.52
CA ASN A 42 -14.76 -14.40 3.18
C ASN A 42 -15.58 -15.59 2.69
N ASN A 43 -15.89 -16.56 3.56
CA ASN A 43 -16.75 -17.69 3.20
C ASN A 43 -18.19 -17.25 2.91
N VAL A 44 -18.73 -16.31 3.68
CA VAL A 44 -20.06 -15.72 3.43
C VAL A 44 -20.08 -14.96 2.10
N LEU A 45 -19.04 -14.16 1.83
CA LEU A 45 -18.90 -13.43 0.58
C LEU A 45 -18.76 -14.37 -0.63
N ALA A 46 -17.93 -15.41 -0.52
CA ALA A 46 -17.77 -16.42 -1.57
C ALA A 46 -19.06 -17.22 -1.80
N PHE A 47 -19.85 -17.47 -0.75
CA PHE A 47 -21.16 -18.10 -0.88
C PHE A 47 -22.16 -17.17 -1.59
N LYS A 48 -22.23 -15.89 -1.20
CA LYS A 48 -23.07 -14.88 -1.86
C LYS A 48 -22.75 -14.75 -3.35
N GLU A 49 -21.48 -14.79 -3.72
CA GLU A 49 -21.03 -14.72 -5.13
C GLU A 49 -21.52 -15.87 -6.01
N ARG A 50 -21.91 -17.01 -5.43
CA ARG A 50 -22.54 -18.10 -6.19
C ARG A 50 -23.94 -17.74 -6.69
N PHE A 51 -24.59 -16.76 -6.06
CA PHE A 51 -25.96 -16.37 -6.36
C PHE A 51 -26.06 -14.94 -6.90
N ILE A 52 -25.14 -14.06 -6.51
CA ILE A 52 -25.11 -12.64 -6.89
C ILE A 52 -23.67 -12.28 -7.27
N SER A 53 -23.43 -12.04 -8.56
CA SER A 53 -22.10 -11.63 -9.01
C SER A 53 -21.65 -10.33 -8.34
N SER A 54 -20.36 -10.24 -8.00
CA SER A 54 -19.76 -8.96 -7.60
C SER A 54 -20.06 -7.90 -8.65
N ALA A 55 -20.27 -6.65 -8.22
CA ALA A 55 -20.45 -5.53 -9.15
C ALA A 55 -19.19 -5.26 -9.99
N HIS A 56 -18.02 -5.67 -9.48
CA HIS A 56 -16.70 -5.39 -10.08
C HIS A 56 -15.82 -6.65 -10.09
N PRO A 57 -16.24 -7.74 -10.75
CA PRO A 57 -15.48 -8.98 -10.73
C PRO A 57 -14.22 -8.84 -11.60
N PRO A 58 -13.13 -9.55 -11.27
CA PRO A 58 -12.00 -9.67 -12.18
C PRO A 58 -12.43 -10.35 -13.46
N THR A 59 -11.82 -9.96 -14.58
CA THR A 59 -12.03 -10.61 -15.87
C THR A 59 -11.52 -12.06 -15.84
N VAL A 60 -10.36 -12.28 -15.21
CA VAL A 60 -9.73 -13.60 -15.09
C VAL A 60 -9.18 -13.78 -13.68
N VAL A 61 -9.34 -14.99 -13.13
CA VAL A 61 -8.60 -15.42 -11.94
C VAL A 61 -7.63 -16.51 -12.36
N LYS A 62 -6.33 -16.28 -12.16
CA LYS A 62 -5.25 -17.18 -12.58
C LYS A 62 -4.43 -17.68 -11.38
N LYS A 63 -3.80 -18.84 -11.55
CA LYS A 63 -2.80 -19.41 -10.65
C LYS A 63 -1.56 -19.74 -11.47
N TYR A 64 -0.39 -19.54 -10.90
CA TYR A 64 0.87 -19.92 -11.52
C TYR A 64 1.49 -21.09 -10.78
N ALA A 65 2.22 -21.94 -11.51
CA ALA A 65 2.82 -23.16 -10.97
C ALA A 65 3.83 -22.90 -9.84
N CYS A 66 4.49 -21.74 -9.82
CA CYS A 66 5.41 -21.36 -8.75
C CYS A 66 4.72 -21.20 -7.39
N LEU A 67 3.46 -20.75 -7.36
CA LEU A 67 2.67 -20.55 -6.14
C LEU A 67 1.19 -20.95 -6.38
N PRO A 68 0.90 -22.25 -6.50
CA PRO A 68 -0.40 -22.75 -7.00
C PRO A 68 -1.57 -22.47 -6.06
N ASN A 69 -1.29 -22.10 -4.80
CA ASN A 69 -2.32 -21.78 -3.81
C ASN A 69 -2.68 -20.28 -3.76
N LEU A 70 -1.95 -19.44 -4.51
CA LEU A 70 -2.19 -18.01 -4.55
C LEU A 70 -2.98 -17.66 -5.82
N HIS A 71 -4.19 -17.15 -5.62
CA HIS A 71 -5.02 -16.64 -6.71
C HIS A 71 -4.57 -15.22 -7.06
N ILE A 72 -4.34 -14.98 -8.35
CA ILE A 72 -4.10 -13.66 -8.93
C ILE A 72 -5.37 -13.25 -9.68
N ARG A 73 -5.76 -11.98 -9.52
CA ARG A 73 -6.97 -11.42 -10.13
C ARG A 73 -6.56 -10.44 -11.21
N ILE A 74 -7.13 -10.57 -12.40
CA ILE A 74 -6.73 -9.82 -13.59
C ILE A 74 -7.92 -9.04 -14.12
N PHE A 75 -7.73 -7.75 -14.32
CA PHE A 75 -8.73 -6.81 -14.81
C PHE A 75 -8.28 -6.27 -16.16
N TYR A 76 -9.03 -6.64 -17.19
CA TYR A 76 -8.88 -6.05 -18.51
C TYR A 76 -9.71 -4.77 -18.57
N PRO A 77 -9.24 -3.74 -19.28
CA PRO A 77 -10.04 -2.56 -19.53
C PRO A 77 -11.24 -2.90 -20.41
N LYS A 78 -12.38 -2.27 -20.14
CA LYS A 78 -13.59 -2.37 -20.97
C LYS A 78 -13.28 -2.06 -22.43
N GLY A 79 -13.85 -2.86 -23.33
CA GLY A 79 -13.66 -2.70 -24.77
C GLY A 79 -12.31 -3.22 -25.28
N PHE A 80 -11.46 -3.83 -24.44
CA PHE A 80 -10.29 -4.55 -24.93
C PHE A 80 -10.71 -5.80 -25.72
N ASP A 81 -10.28 -5.85 -26.97
CA ASP A 81 -10.44 -7.04 -27.81
C ASP A 81 -9.30 -8.03 -27.53
N ALA A 82 -9.64 -9.19 -26.97
CA ALA A 82 -8.67 -10.25 -26.68
C ALA A 82 -8.02 -10.86 -27.92
N GLN A 83 -8.60 -10.66 -29.12
CA GLN A 83 -7.99 -11.06 -30.40
C GLN A 83 -6.99 -10.03 -30.93
N SER A 84 -6.98 -8.83 -30.36
CA SER A 84 -6.02 -7.79 -30.71
C SER A 84 -4.60 -8.19 -30.33
N GLN A 85 -3.63 -7.85 -31.18
CA GLN A 85 -2.20 -7.95 -30.86
C GLN A 85 -1.70 -6.79 -29.99
N ARG A 86 -2.58 -5.83 -29.64
CA ARG A 86 -2.23 -4.67 -28.82
C ARG A 86 -1.76 -5.09 -27.43
N LYS A 87 -0.56 -4.64 -27.06
CA LYS A 87 -0.04 -4.73 -25.68
C LYS A 87 -0.51 -3.52 -24.86
N LEU A 88 -0.71 -3.75 -23.57
CA LEU A 88 -1.26 -2.81 -22.60
C LEU A 88 -0.19 -2.47 -21.55
N PRO A 89 -0.05 -1.18 -21.19
CA PRO A 89 0.58 -0.81 -19.92
C PRO A 89 -0.07 -1.59 -18.78
N THR A 90 0.73 -1.99 -17.81
CA THR A 90 0.31 -2.93 -16.77
C THR A 90 0.65 -2.43 -15.38
N ILE A 91 -0.34 -2.45 -14.49
CA ILE A 91 -0.17 -2.25 -13.06
C ILE A 91 -0.17 -3.62 -12.38
N LEU A 92 0.91 -3.96 -11.68
CA LEU A 92 0.92 -5.09 -10.76
C LEU A 92 0.56 -4.55 -9.36
N SER A 93 -0.65 -4.86 -8.91
CA SER A 93 -1.23 -4.34 -7.67
C SER A 93 -0.99 -5.32 -6.51
N ILE A 94 -0.53 -4.83 -5.36
CA ILE A 94 -0.23 -5.64 -4.18
C ILE A 94 -1.08 -5.12 -3.01
N HIS A 95 -1.96 -5.99 -2.52
CA HIS A 95 -2.91 -5.65 -1.48
C HIS A 95 -2.25 -5.42 -0.10
N GLY A 96 -2.92 -4.63 0.74
CA GLY A 96 -2.54 -4.39 2.14
C GLY A 96 -2.95 -5.51 3.11
N GLY A 97 -3.10 -5.16 4.40
CA GLY A 97 -3.51 -6.11 5.45
C GLY A 97 -2.43 -6.47 6.46
N GLY A 98 -1.44 -5.58 6.65
CA GLY A 98 -0.44 -5.71 7.71
C GLY A 98 0.42 -6.97 7.60
N PHE A 99 0.67 -7.46 6.38
CA PHE A 99 1.41 -8.71 6.07
C PHE A 99 0.78 -10.01 6.59
N VAL A 100 -0.31 -9.91 7.36
CA VAL A 100 -0.91 -10.99 8.16
C VAL A 100 -2.32 -11.34 7.67
N MET A 101 -3.02 -10.34 7.16
CA MET A 101 -4.42 -10.44 6.72
C MET A 101 -4.53 -9.93 5.28
N GLY A 102 -5.76 -9.86 4.78
CA GLY A 102 -6.06 -9.34 3.46
C GLY A 102 -5.86 -10.35 2.32
N ASN A 103 -6.48 -10.02 1.19
CA ASN A 103 -6.42 -10.79 -0.04
C ASN A 103 -6.65 -9.86 -1.25
N PRO A 104 -6.23 -10.22 -2.47
CA PRO A 104 -6.31 -9.32 -3.63
C PRO A 104 -7.74 -8.89 -4.00
N ARG A 105 -8.77 -9.57 -3.48
CA ARG A 105 -10.17 -9.18 -3.67
C ARG A 105 -10.50 -7.86 -2.98
N ASP A 106 -9.77 -7.53 -1.92
CA ASP A 106 -10.05 -6.35 -1.10
C ASP A 106 -9.87 -5.05 -1.91
N ASP A 107 -9.08 -5.10 -2.98
CA ASP A 107 -8.80 -4.00 -3.91
C ASP A 107 -9.58 -4.11 -5.24
N ASP A 108 -10.54 -5.03 -5.38
CA ASP A 108 -11.22 -5.30 -6.67
C ASP A 108 -11.84 -4.04 -7.28
N LEU A 109 -12.54 -3.23 -6.47
CA LEU A 109 -13.18 -2.00 -6.92
C LEU A 109 -12.14 -0.99 -7.41
N PHE A 110 -11.06 -0.79 -6.66
CA PHE A 110 -9.97 0.11 -7.04
C PHE A 110 -9.35 -0.37 -8.36
N ASN A 111 -8.96 -1.63 -8.44
CA ASN A 111 -8.29 -2.23 -9.60
C ASN A 111 -9.18 -2.20 -10.85
N TYR A 112 -10.47 -2.49 -10.71
CA TYR A 112 -11.45 -2.40 -11.78
C TYR A 112 -11.59 -0.97 -12.31
N ASN A 113 -11.75 0.01 -11.42
CA ASN A 113 -11.88 1.41 -11.80
C ASN A 113 -10.60 1.90 -12.49
N PHE A 114 -9.43 1.57 -11.95
CA PHE A 114 -8.15 1.99 -12.51
C PHE A 114 -7.90 1.39 -13.91
N ALA A 115 -8.17 0.10 -14.09
CA ALA A 115 -8.06 -0.57 -15.39
C ALA A 115 -8.89 0.15 -16.45
N ASN A 116 -10.15 0.44 -16.12
CA ASN A 116 -11.10 1.07 -17.04
C ASN A 116 -10.80 2.55 -17.31
N MET A 117 -10.43 3.31 -16.28
CA MET A 117 -10.18 4.75 -16.37
C MET A 117 -9.03 5.06 -17.33
N HIS A 118 -7.98 4.24 -17.29
CA HIS A 118 -6.71 4.50 -17.98
C HIS A 118 -6.40 3.53 -19.12
N SER A 119 -7.34 2.62 -19.43
CA SER A 119 -7.15 1.58 -20.46
C SER A 119 -5.88 0.73 -20.25
N VAL A 120 -5.63 0.34 -18.99
CA VAL A 120 -4.47 -0.46 -18.59
C VAL A 120 -4.89 -1.86 -18.12
N LEU A 121 -3.97 -2.81 -18.19
CA LEU A 121 -4.14 -4.10 -17.53
C LEU A 121 -3.80 -3.96 -16.04
N VAL A 122 -4.66 -4.46 -15.15
CA VAL A 122 -4.33 -4.53 -13.72
C VAL A 122 -4.25 -5.99 -13.30
N VAL A 123 -3.12 -6.38 -12.71
CA VAL A 123 -2.86 -7.73 -12.21
C VAL A 123 -2.67 -7.65 -10.69
N ALA A 124 -3.71 -8.00 -9.94
CA ALA A 124 -3.67 -8.01 -8.48
C ALA A 124 -2.99 -9.28 -7.97
N LEU A 125 -1.77 -9.11 -7.47
CA LEU A 125 -0.92 -10.15 -6.92
C LEU A 125 -1.35 -10.55 -5.51
N ASN A 126 -0.89 -11.72 -5.10
CA ASN A 126 -1.18 -12.30 -3.80
C ASN A 126 0.11 -12.87 -3.22
N TYR A 127 0.24 -12.89 -1.91
CA TYR A 127 1.42 -13.38 -1.21
C TYR A 127 1.01 -14.23 0.00
N ARG A 128 1.91 -15.07 0.50
CA ARG A 128 1.65 -15.86 1.72
C ARG A 128 1.77 -14.96 2.95
N LYS A 129 0.91 -15.20 3.95
CA LYS A 129 0.76 -14.31 5.10
C LYS A 129 1.44 -14.82 6.36
N ALA A 130 1.87 -13.87 7.19
CA ALA A 130 2.25 -14.14 8.56
C ALA A 130 1.02 -14.54 9.40
N PRO A 131 1.20 -15.25 10.53
CA PRO A 131 2.45 -15.75 11.10
C PRO A 131 2.98 -17.04 10.44
N ARG A 132 2.27 -17.63 9.47
CA ARG A 132 2.72 -18.88 8.83
C ARG A 132 3.94 -18.67 7.94
N VAL A 133 3.94 -17.57 7.19
CA VAL A 133 5.05 -17.16 6.32
C VAL A 133 5.42 -15.72 6.67
N ARG A 134 6.66 -15.52 7.13
CA ARG A 134 7.15 -14.26 7.69
C ARG A 134 8.14 -13.57 6.76
N PHE A 135 8.54 -12.35 7.10
CA PHE A 135 9.67 -11.69 6.46
C PHE A 135 10.88 -12.64 6.38
N PRO A 136 11.63 -12.69 5.26
CA PRO A 136 11.43 -11.96 3.99
C PRO A 136 10.60 -12.71 2.93
N THR A 137 10.08 -13.90 3.23
CA THR A 137 9.50 -14.82 2.23
C THR A 137 8.42 -14.21 1.32
N PRO A 138 7.47 -13.37 1.81
CA PRO A 138 6.46 -12.75 0.93
C PRO A 138 7.04 -11.88 -0.19
N ILE A 139 8.24 -11.34 -0.01
CA ILE A 139 8.94 -10.55 -1.04
C ILE A 139 9.36 -11.47 -2.19
N TYR A 140 9.93 -12.63 -1.88
CA TYR A 140 10.32 -13.65 -2.87
C TYR A 140 9.11 -14.35 -3.50
N ASP A 141 7.95 -14.38 -2.82
CA ASP A 141 6.69 -14.81 -3.44
C ASP A 141 6.31 -13.87 -4.59
N LEU A 142 6.35 -12.57 -4.31
CA LEU A 142 6.00 -11.54 -5.28
C LEU A 142 6.99 -11.51 -6.44
N GLU A 143 8.29 -11.65 -6.16
CA GLU A 143 9.32 -11.76 -7.21
C GLU A 143 8.98 -12.87 -8.22
N GLN A 144 8.71 -14.08 -7.74
CA GLN A 144 8.35 -15.23 -8.58
C GLN A 144 7.06 -14.99 -9.37
N LEU A 145 6.05 -14.39 -8.75
CA LEU A 145 4.78 -14.09 -9.43
C LEU A 145 4.94 -13.00 -10.48
N ILE A 146 5.72 -11.96 -10.21
CA ILE A 146 6.03 -10.90 -11.19
C ILE A 146 6.71 -11.54 -12.41
N PHE A 147 7.71 -12.40 -12.20
CA PHE A 147 8.34 -13.12 -13.31
C PHE A 147 7.37 -14.00 -14.09
N ALA A 148 6.50 -14.74 -13.40
CA ALA A 148 5.51 -15.60 -14.04
C ALA A 148 4.50 -14.78 -14.87
N VAL A 149 4.02 -13.66 -14.34
CA VAL A 149 3.10 -12.72 -15.01
C VAL A 149 3.77 -12.09 -16.24
N LEU A 150 4.98 -11.55 -16.09
CA LEU A 150 5.70 -10.92 -17.20
C LEU A 150 6.13 -11.92 -18.30
N SER A 151 6.20 -13.20 -17.97
CA SER A 151 6.52 -14.27 -18.94
C SER A 151 5.27 -14.90 -19.56
N ASP A 152 4.08 -14.53 -19.08
CA ASP A 152 2.82 -15.11 -19.54
C ASP A 152 2.43 -14.57 -20.92
N SER A 153 2.60 -15.39 -21.96
CA SER A 153 2.30 -15.02 -23.34
C SER A 153 0.80 -14.79 -23.59
N PHE A 154 -0.08 -15.27 -22.72
CA PHE A 154 -1.52 -15.05 -22.82
C PHE A 154 -1.95 -13.68 -22.30
N LEU A 155 -1.08 -12.98 -21.56
CA LEU A 155 -1.36 -11.62 -21.11
C LEU A 155 -0.82 -10.61 -22.12
N PRO A 156 -1.61 -9.60 -22.51
CA PRO A 156 -1.19 -8.58 -23.45
C PRO A 156 -0.32 -7.52 -22.74
N ILE A 157 0.71 -7.92 -22.01
CA ILE A 157 1.54 -7.00 -21.24
C ILE A 157 2.53 -6.29 -22.15
N ASP A 158 2.54 -4.96 -22.07
CA ASP A 158 3.65 -4.15 -22.54
C ASP A 158 4.73 -4.13 -21.45
N LYS A 159 5.84 -4.84 -21.70
CA LYS A 159 6.92 -5.03 -20.72
C LYS A 159 7.73 -3.76 -20.47
N ASP A 160 7.61 -2.76 -21.36
CA ASP A 160 8.28 -1.48 -21.19
C ASP A 160 7.45 -0.52 -20.34
N ARG A 161 6.17 -0.84 -20.09
CA ARG A 161 5.23 0.00 -19.34
C ARG A 161 4.61 -0.78 -18.18
N VAL A 162 5.45 -1.18 -17.23
CA VAL A 162 5.06 -1.92 -16.02
C VAL A 162 5.33 -1.11 -14.76
N ALA A 163 4.29 -0.93 -13.94
CA ALA A 163 4.36 -0.32 -12.63
C ALA A 163 4.02 -1.33 -11.52
N LEU A 164 4.66 -1.20 -10.36
CA LEU A 164 4.13 -1.79 -9.12
C LEU A 164 3.31 -0.75 -8.38
N MET A 165 2.21 -1.19 -7.79
CA MET A 165 1.39 -0.39 -6.89
C MET A 165 1.07 -1.24 -5.68
N GLY A 166 0.94 -0.63 -4.50
CA GLY A 166 0.44 -1.37 -3.36
C GLY A 166 0.01 -0.48 -2.20
N SER A 167 -0.94 -0.98 -1.43
CA SER A 167 -1.56 -0.29 -0.30
C SER A 167 -0.99 -0.77 1.02
N SER A 168 -0.64 0.14 1.94
CA SER A 168 -0.21 -0.22 3.31
C SER A 168 1.00 -1.18 3.33
N ALA A 169 0.84 -2.38 3.89
CA ALA A 169 1.81 -3.48 3.80
C ALA A 169 2.13 -3.89 2.35
N GLY A 170 1.18 -3.77 1.43
CA GLY A 170 1.41 -3.97 0.00
C GLY A 170 2.28 -2.88 -0.61
N GLY A 171 2.18 -1.63 -0.11
CA GLY A 171 3.07 -0.53 -0.48
C GLY A 171 4.51 -0.77 -0.02
N ASN A 172 4.68 -1.32 1.19
CA ASN A 172 5.97 -1.84 1.67
C ASN A 172 6.51 -2.92 0.72
N LEU A 173 5.72 -3.97 0.45
CA LEU A 173 6.13 -5.08 -0.38
C LEU A 173 6.45 -4.66 -1.82
N ALA A 174 5.73 -3.69 -2.38
CA ALA A 174 6.01 -3.12 -3.70
C ALA A 174 7.38 -2.43 -3.75
N LEU A 175 7.72 -1.66 -2.71
CA LEU A 175 9.06 -1.08 -2.56
C LEU A 175 10.10 -2.17 -2.36
N SER A 176 9.90 -3.09 -1.41
CA SER A 176 10.87 -4.12 -1.06
C SER A 176 11.18 -5.09 -2.20
N VAL A 177 10.18 -5.54 -2.96
CA VAL A 177 10.44 -6.41 -4.12
C VAL A 177 11.17 -5.65 -5.22
N SER A 178 10.92 -4.34 -5.36
CA SER A 178 11.62 -3.51 -6.35
C SER A 178 13.12 -3.36 -6.03
N LEU A 179 13.53 -3.50 -4.77
CA LEU A 179 14.93 -3.47 -4.33
C LEU A 179 15.71 -4.74 -4.68
N LEU A 180 15.04 -5.82 -5.09
CA LEU A 180 15.74 -7.05 -5.45
C LEU A 180 16.60 -6.85 -6.72
N PRO A 181 17.83 -7.40 -6.78
CA PRO A 181 18.70 -7.30 -7.96
C PRO A 181 18.03 -7.73 -9.27
N SER A 182 17.16 -8.73 -9.18
CA SER A 182 16.36 -9.28 -10.28
C SER A 182 15.31 -8.30 -10.84
N MET A 183 14.91 -7.29 -10.05
CA MET A 183 13.93 -6.27 -10.40
C MET A 183 14.57 -4.93 -10.78
N CYS A 184 15.67 -4.57 -10.10
CA CYS A 184 16.44 -3.34 -10.33
C CYS A 184 17.19 -3.30 -11.68
N GLY A 185 17.31 -4.44 -12.37
CA GLY A 185 18.07 -4.54 -13.62
C GLY A 185 19.59 -4.73 -13.42
N SER A 186 20.06 -5.01 -12.21
CA SER A 186 21.49 -5.22 -11.95
C SER A 186 22.02 -6.60 -12.39
N GLY A 187 21.13 -7.54 -12.75
CA GLY A 187 21.50 -8.86 -13.27
C GLY A 187 21.75 -8.88 -14.77
N ASP A 188 20.81 -8.37 -15.57
CA ASP A 188 20.81 -8.43 -17.03
C ASP A 188 20.71 -7.05 -17.71
N GLY A 189 20.78 -5.97 -16.94
CA GLY A 189 20.59 -4.61 -17.43
C GLY A 189 19.13 -4.21 -17.67
N VAL A 190 18.16 -5.13 -17.52
CA VAL A 190 16.75 -4.86 -17.83
C VAL A 190 15.98 -4.51 -16.57
N ARG A 191 15.68 -3.21 -16.41
CA ARG A 191 14.77 -2.75 -15.38
C ARG A 191 13.33 -3.08 -15.75
N ARG A 192 12.79 -4.10 -15.10
CA ARG A 192 11.44 -4.64 -15.33
C ARG A 192 10.33 -3.78 -14.72
N ILE A 193 10.63 -3.10 -13.61
CA ILE A 193 9.70 -2.21 -12.92
C ILE A 193 10.12 -0.77 -13.17
N LYS A 194 9.32 -0.03 -13.96
CA LYS A 194 9.63 1.35 -14.34
C LYS A 194 9.34 2.36 -13.22
N THR A 195 8.37 2.03 -12.37
CA THR A 195 7.88 2.90 -11.32
C THR A 195 7.19 2.12 -10.21
N VAL A 196 7.18 2.68 -9.00
CA VAL A 196 6.44 2.15 -7.86
C VAL A 196 5.50 3.22 -7.30
N ILE A 197 4.26 2.83 -7.00
CA ILE A 197 3.21 3.68 -6.43
C ILE A 197 2.86 3.13 -5.05
N PRO A 198 3.63 3.48 -3.99
CA PRO A 198 3.32 3.05 -2.64
C PRO A 198 2.24 3.95 -2.04
N MET A 199 1.09 3.36 -1.73
CA MET A 199 -0.05 4.04 -1.11
C MET A 199 -0.05 3.82 0.39
N TYR A 200 0.00 4.92 1.16
CA TYR A 200 0.11 4.98 2.63
C TYR A 200 1.00 3.85 3.19
N PRO A 201 2.24 3.72 2.68
CA PRO A 201 3.05 2.54 2.88
C PRO A 201 3.60 2.45 4.30
N VAL A 202 3.83 1.22 4.77
CA VAL A 202 4.74 0.98 5.90
C VAL A 202 6.17 1.06 5.36
N VAL A 203 6.96 2.07 5.73
CA VAL A 203 8.34 2.24 5.24
C VAL A 203 9.40 2.17 6.33
N ASP A 204 8.98 2.23 7.60
CA ASP A 204 9.89 2.27 8.74
C ASP A 204 9.37 1.42 9.92
N MET A 205 9.70 0.13 9.94
CA MET A 205 9.37 -0.76 11.06
C MET A 205 10.27 -0.55 12.28
N SER A 206 11.34 0.25 12.16
CA SER A 206 12.28 0.51 13.24
C SER A 206 11.74 1.51 14.27
N VAL A 207 10.77 2.34 13.88
CA VAL A 207 10.16 3.36 14.74
C VAL A 207 8.98 2.77 15.51
N ILE A 208 9.00 2.91 16.85
CA ILE A 208 7.92 2.39 17.69
C ILE A 208 6.60 3.12 17.43
N GLN A 209 5.50 2.38 17.58
CA GLN A 209 4.14 2.88 17.42
C GLN A 209 3.86 4.19 18.17
N LYS A 210 4.35 4.35 19.41
CA LYS A 210 4.09 5.56 20.22
C LYS A 210 4.48 6.83 19.48
N TYR A 211 5.62 6.82 18.80
CA TYR A 211 6.05 7.97 17.99
C TYR A 211 5.15 8.17 16.78
N LYS A 212 4.83 7.08 16.05
CA LYS A 212 3.94 7.14 14.88
C LYS A 212 2.58 7.77 15.20
N THR A 213 1.97 7.39 16.33
CA THR A 213 0.70 7.97 16.79
C THR A 213 0.87 9.41 17.28
N GLN A 214 2.02 9.75 17.89
CA GLN A 214 2.32 11.12 18.33
C GLN A 214 2.40 12.10 17.14
N THR A 215 2.95 11.64 16.01
CA THR A 215 3.14 12.44 14.79
C THR A 215 1.95 12.42 13.83
N ARG A 216 0.84 11.79 14.22
CA ARG A 216 -0.38 11.74 13.40
C ARG A 216 -1.15 13.06 13.50
N GLN A 217 -1.72 13.52 12.40
CA GLN A 217 -2.65 14.65 12.43
C GLN A 217 -4.00 14.22 13.04
N TYR A 218 -4.52 15.00 14.00
CA TYR A 218 -5.83 14.79 14.60
C TYR A 218 -6.73 15.99 14.31
N LYS A 219 -7.97 15.72 13.89
CA LYS A 219 -8.99 16.74 13.59
C LYS A 219 -10.33 16.41 14.24
N PRO A 220 -10.50 16.68 15.55
CA PRO A 220 -11.73 16.37 16.28
C PRO A 220 -13.00 17.00 15.68
N SER A 221 -12.85 18.13 14.99
CA SER A 221 -13.95 18.85 14.32
C SER A 221 -14.58 18.10 13.15
N LEU A 222 -13.94 17.06 12.61
CA LEU A 222 -14.49 16.26 11.50
C LEU A 222 -15.69 15.39 11.91
N GLY A 223 -15.85 15.10 13.21
CA GLY A 223 -16.82 14.12 13.69
C GLY A 223 -16.59 12.70 13.19
N GLY A 224 -17.51 11.80 13.57
CA GLY A 224 -17.55 10.44 13.04
C GLY A 224 -16.35 9.56 13.39
N PHE A 225 -16.03 8.63 12.49
CA PHE A 225 -14.97 7.64 12.70
C PHE A 225 -13.56 8.25 12.55
N ARG A 226 -13.38 9.18 11.61
CA ARG A 226 -12.09 9.83 11.34
C ARG A 226 -11.63 10.84 12.40
N ALA A 227 -12.55 11.36 13.22
CA ALA A 227 -12.24 12.30 14.30
C ALA A 227 -11.84 11.63 15.63
N LYS A 228 -11.73 10.30 15.69
CA LYS A 228 -11.38 9.59 16.93
C LYS A 228 -10.00 10.04 17.43
N PRO A 229 -9.80 10.14 18.77
CA PRO A 229 -8.53 10.58 19.34
C PRO A 229 -7.45 9.48 19.35
N VAL A 230 -7.70 8.35 18.69
CA VAL A 230 -6.79 7.21 18.60
C VAL A 230 -6.78 6.76 17.15
N ASP A 231 -5.58 6.47 16.64
CA ASP A 231 -5.41 5.95 15.29
C ASP A 231 -6.07 4.55 15.16
N PHE A 232 -6.66 4.29 13.98
CA PHE A 232 -7.33 3.03 13.68
C PHE A 232 -6.41 1.80 13.82
N LEU A 233 -5.15 1.93 13.42
CA LEU A 233 -4.16 0.86 13.45
C LEU A 233 -3.43 0.72 14.79
N ALA A 234 -3.60 1.64 15.73
CA ALA A 234 -2.86 1.65 17.00
C ALA A 234 -3.06 0.37 17.83
N ARG A 235 -4.18 -0.35 17.67
CA ARG A 235 -4.39 -1.62 18.40
C ARG A 235 -3.92 -2.85 17.63
N LEU A 236 -3.83 -2.76 16.30
CA LEU A 236 -3.57 -3.89 15.42
C LEU A 236 -2.11 -3.99 14.99
N SER A 237 -1.43 -2.87 14.77
CA SER A 237 -0.02 -2.85 14.34
C SER A 237 0.92 -3.68 15.23
N PRO A 238 0.82 -3.70 16.58
CA PRO A 238 1.72 -4.53 17.38
C PRO A 238 1.47 -6.04 17.19
N VAL A 239 0.23 -6.42 16.84
CA VAL A 239 -0.12 -7.81 16.51
C VAL A 239 0.47 -8.17 15.15
N PHE A 240 0.39 -7.27 14.18
CA PHE A 240 0.99 -7.45 12.86
C PHE A 240 2.50 -7.58 12.94
N ASP A 241 3.15 -6.66 13.65
CA ASP A 241 4.59 -6.66 13.88
C ASP A 241 5.03 -7.96 14.56
N ALA A 242 4.33 -8.38 15.63
CA ALA A 242 4.60 -9.63 16.34
C ALA A 242 4.46 -10.87 15.44
N ALA A 243 3.48 -10.88 14.54
CA ALA A 243 3.26 -12.00 13.63
C ALA A 243 4.28 -12.03 12.48
N TYR A 244 4.64 -10.86 11.94
CA TYR A 244 5.45 -10.74 10.72
C TYR A 244 6.96 -10.87 10.95
N THR A 245 7.47 -10.42 12.10
CA THR A 245 8.91 -10.41 12.40
C THR A 245 9.25 -11.20 13.68
N LEU A 246 10.47 -11.71 13.79
CA LEU A 246 10.95 -12.48 14.95
C LEU A 246 11.91 -11.67 15.82
N ALA A 247 12.09 -12.09 17.09
CA ALA A 247 13.08 -11.47 17.97
C ALA A 247 14.47 -11.53 17.32
N GLY A 248 15.22 -10.43 17.42
CA GLY A 248 16.52 -10.28 16.76
C GLY A 248 16.46 -9.85 15.29
N GLN A 249 15.27 -9.73 14.68
CA GLN A 249 15.12 -9.17 13.33
C GLN A 249 15.75 -7.77 13.26
N ASP A 250 16.59 -7.51 12.26
CA ASP A 250 17.05 -6.16 11.94
C ASP A 250 15.88 -5.39 11.29
N PHE A 251 15.37 -4.38 11.99
CA PHE A 251 14.34 -3.48 11.51
C PHE A 251 14.86 -2.41 10.55
N GLN A 252 16.17 -2.26 10.43
CA GLN A 252 16.80 -1.37 9.44
C GLN A 252 17.23 -2.12 8.18
N ASP A 253 16.88 -3.42 8.05
CA ASP A 253 16.99 -4.14 6.79
C ASP A 253 16.16 -3.41 5.70
N PRO A 254 16.77 -2.95 4.59
CA PRO A 254 16.06 -2.23 3.54
C PRO A 254 14.89 -2.99 2.91
N LEU A 255 14.91 -4.34 2.93
CA LEU A 255 13.79 -5.15 2.45
C LEU A 255 12.60 -5.12 3.43
N LEU A 256 12.83 -4.79 4.70
CA LEU A 256 11.79 -4.68 5.72
C LEU A 256 11.32 -3.23 5.90
N SER A 257 12.27 -2.30 5.93
CA SER A 257 12.06 -0.86 6.08
C SER A 257 12.72 -0.12 4.92
N PRO A 258 12.02 0.02 3.78
CA PRO A 258 12.54 0.66 2.56
C PRO A 258 13.14 2.06 2.73
N ILE A 259 12.80 2.77 3.82
CA ILE A 259 13.41 4.07 4.14
C ILE A 259 14.94 4.00 4.36
N TYR A 260 15.47 2.81 4.65
CA TYR A 260 16.92 2.56 4.82
C TYR A 260 17.63 2.11 3.54
N ALA A 261 16.92 1.95 2.42
CA ALA A 261 17.54 1.65 1.14
C ALA A 261 18.37 2.84 0.63
N ALA A 262 19.48 2.56 -0.04
CA ALA A 262 20.20 3.62 -0.75
C ALA A 262 19.34 4.16 -1.90
N LYS A 263 19.43 5.46 -2.18
CA LYS A 263 18.57 6.14 -3.18
C LYS A 263 18.70 5.50 -4.56
N GLU A 264 19.89 5.01 -4.90
CA GLU A 264 20.20 4.36 -6.18
C GLU A 264 19.58 2.96 -6.32
N GLN A 265 19.24 2.32 -5.20
CA GLN A 265 18.55 1.02 -5.18
C GLN A 265 17.04 1.20 -5.38
N LEU A 266 16.50 2.36 -5.05
CA LEU A 266 15.07 2.63 -5.18
C LEU A 266 14.66 2.85 -6.65
N PRO A 267 13.36 2.70 -6.96
CA PRO A 267 12.79 3.09 -8.25
C PRO A 267 13.09 4.55 -8.60
N PRO A 268 13.55 4.85 -9.84
CA PRO A 268 13.79 6.21 -10.28
C PRO A 268 12.50 7.00 -10.36
N ASN A 269 11.37 6.32 -10.56
CA ASN A 269 10.06 6.94 -10.57
C ASN A 269 9.23 6.43 -9.39
N MET A 270 8.71 7.35 -8.58
CA MET A 270 7.81 7.02 -7.50
C MET A 270 6.70 8.06 -7.32
N PHE A 271 5.48 7.58 -7.17
CA PHE A 271 4.34 8.38 -6.75
C PHE A 271 3.91 7.89 -5.38
N VAL A 272 4.35 8.59 -4.33
CA VAL A 272 4.05 8.24 -2.94
C VAL A 272 2.76 8.92 -2.52
N LEU A 273 1.79 8.11 -2.07
CA LEU A 273 0.56 8.59 -1.46
C LEU A 273 0.61 8.33 0.04
N ALA A 274 0.01 9.21 0.83
CA ALA A 274 -0.22 9.02 2.26
C ALA A 274 -1.56 9.62 2.67
N ASP A 275 -2.08 9.23 3.83
CA ASP A 275 -3.36 9.74 4.35
C ASP A 275 -3.10 10.69 5.51
N GLU A 276 -3.70 11.87 5.53
CA GLU A 276 -3.41 12.89 6.55
C GLU A 276 -3.66 12.40 7.97
N LEU A 277 -4.71 11.60 8.18
CA LEU A 277 -5.13 11.09 9.48
C LEU A 277 -4.65 9.64 9.70
N ASP A 278 -3.43 9.34 9.27
CA ASP A 278 -2.78 8.04 9.42
C ASP A 278 -1.44 8.18 10.17
N MET A 279 -1.21 7.33 11.16
CA MET A 279 0.06 7.24 11.88
C MET A 279 1.27 6.92 10.97
N LEU A 280 1.05 6.39 9.76
CA LEU A 280 2.11 6.14 8.76
C LEU A 280 2.45 7.36 7.89
N ALA A 281 1.69 8.45 7.96
CA ALA A 281 1.90 9.62 7.11
C ALA A 281 3.30 10.24 7.28
N ASN A 282 3.79 10.34 8.53
CA ASN A 282 5.09 10.92 8.81
C ASN A 282 6.25 10.11 8.18
N GLU A 283 6.21 8.77 8.22
CA GLU A 283 7.30 7.97 7.66
C GLU A 283 7.33 8.02 6.12
N ALA A 284 6.16 8.03 5.47
CA ALA A 284 6.06 8.25 4.03
C ALA A 284 6.57 9.65 3.63
N TRP A 285 6.22 10.69 4.41
CA TRP A 285 6.73 12.05 4.23
C TRP A 285 8.25 12.15 4.37
N ARG A 286 8.81 11.54 5.43
CA ARG A 286 10.27 11.49 5.65
C ARG A 286 10.98 10.85 4.46
N MET A 287 10.45 9.72 3.97
CA MET A 287 11.01 9.01 2.83
C MET A 287 10.99 9.86 1.55
N ILE A 288 9.84 10.45 1.19
CA ILE A 288 9.75 11.24 -0.07
C ILE A 288 10.55 12.55 0.02
N CYS A 289 10.64 13.18 1.19
CA CYS A 289 11.45 14.38 1.38
C CYS A 289 12.93 14.06 1.22
N ASP A 290 13.43 12.99 1.85
CA ASP A 290 14.81 12.56 1.65
C ASP A 290 15.09 12.24 0.18
N LEU A 291 14.22 11.49 -0.49
CA LEU A 291 14.36 11.17 -1.91
C LEU A 291 14.39 12.40 -2.82
N THR A 292 13.74 13.49 -2.41
CA THR A 292 13.65 14.73 -3.19
C THR A 292 14.55 15.84 -2.67
N ASP A 293 15.44 15.54 -1.72
CA ASP A 293 16.36 16.47 -1.05
C ASP A 293 15.63 17.69 -0.43
N ARG A 294 14.39 17.48 0.01
CA ARG A 294 13.59 18.49 0.71
C ARG A 294 13.82 18.39 2.22
N PRO A 295 13.81 19.52 2.95
CA PRO A 295 13.98 19.50 4.39
C PRO A 295 12.78 18.84 5.08
N ILE A 296 13.05 18.07 6.13
CA ILE A 296 12.03 17.45 6.99
C ILE A 296 11.81 18.39 8.18
N GLU A 297 11.00 19.43 7.99
CA GLU A 297 10.78 20.48 8.99
C GLU A 297 9.69 20.13 10.00
N GLU A 298 8.68 19.38 9.57
CA GLU A 298 7.49 19.06 10.37
C GLU A 298 7.45 17.59 10.80
N GLN A 299 7.19 17.37 12.09
CA GLN A 299 6.93 16.03 12.61
C GLN A 299 5.53 15.55 12.25
N THR A 300 4.51 16.42 12.33
CA THR A 300 3.15 16.09 11.92
C THR A 300 2.89 16.65 10.54
N VAL A 301 2.44 15.80 9.62
CA VAL A 301 2.25 16.14 8.20
C VAL A 301 0.80 16.58 7.96
N GLY A 302 0.59 17.56 7.08
CA GLY A 302 -0.72 18.14 6.78
C GLY A 302 -0.97 19.43 7.56
N ARG A 303 -2.22 19.72 7.89
CA ARG A 303 -2.58 20.97 8.61
C ARG A 303 -3.74 20.77 9.57
N SER A 304 -3.84 21.61 10.59
CA SER A 304 -4.95 21.56 11.55
C SER A 304 -6.33 21.84 10.97
N PRO A 305 -6.53 22.84 10.07
CA PRO A 305 -7.84 23.08 9.47
C PRO A 305 -8.33 21.90 8.62
N VAL A 306 -9.64 21.64 8.69
CA VAL A 306 -10.32 20.68 7.80
C VAL A 306 -10.26 21.17 6.36
N GLY A 307 -9.93 20.25 5.45
CA GLY A 307 -9.92 20.50 4.01
C GLY A 307 -11.31 20.51 3.38
N PRO A 308 -11.40 20.91 2.10
CA PRO A 308 -12.65 20.86 1.37
C PRO A 308 -13.14 19.40 1.19
N PRO A 309 -14.41 19.09 1.51
CA PRO A 309 -14.98 17.77 1.26
C PRO A 309 -14.94 17.41 -0.23
N GLY A 310 -14.61 16.16 -0.51
CA GLY A 310 -14.56 15.52 -1.83
C GLY A 310 -13.43 16.00 -2.72
N LYS A 311 -12.48 16.78 -2.22
CA LYS A 311 -11.41 17.39 -3.02
C LYS A 311 -10.04 17.11 -2.45
N LEU A 312 -9.07 16.91 -3.33
CA LEU A 312 -7.65 16.95 -3.00
C LEU A 312 -7.18 18.41 -2.81
N ILE A 313 -6.03 18.57 -2.15
CA ILE A 313 -5.32 19.85 -2.02
C ILE A 313 -4.04 19.71 -2.84
N LEU A 314 -3.91 20.49 -3.92
CA LEU A 314 -2.79 20.36 -4.88
C LEU A 314 -1.90 21.61 -4.94
N ASP A 315 -2.34 22.69 -4.31
CA ASP A 315 -1.72 24.02 -4.27
C ASP A 315 -0.92 24.28 -2.97
N ASP A 316 -0.79 23.27 -2.11
CA ASP A 316 -0.05 23.30 -0.85
C ASP A 316 1.00 22.19 -0.87
N GLU A 317 2.29 22.54 -0.72
CA GLU A 317 3.39 21.58 -0.80
C GLU A 317 3.36 20.52 0.31
N LYS A 318 2.66 20.76 1.42
CA LYS A 318 2.42 19.71 2.44
C LYS A 318 1.55 18.59 1.89
N PHE A 319 0.66 18.92 0.95
CA PHE A 319 -0.29 17.99 0.37
C PHE A 319 0.13 17.47 -0.99
N SER A 320 0.77 18.27 -1.84
CA SER A 320 1.22 17.78 -3.13
C SER A 320 2.40 18.55 -3.69
N PHE A 321 3.37 17.82 -4.23
CA PHE A 321 4.43 18.37 -5.04
C PHE A 321 4.93 17.33 -6.02
N GLY A 322 5.61 17.77 -7.09
CA GLY A 322 6.35 16.91 -8.00
C GLY A 322 7.78 17.40 -8.17
N VAL A 323 8.73 16.49 -8.28
CA VAL A 323 10.14 16.78 -8.51
C VAL A 323 10.66 15.88 -9.62
N LYS A 324 11.06 16.48 -10.75
CA LYS A 324 11.80 15.78 -11.81
C LYS A 324 13.28 16.01 -11.58
N LYS A 325 14.04 14.92 -11.42
CA LYS A 325 15.50 14.89 -11.35
C LYS A 325 16.06 14.29 -12.64
N HIS A 326 17.38 14.35 -12.81
CA HIS A 326 18.07 13.75 -13.96
C HIS A 326 17.90 12.23 -14.04
N ASP A 327 17.70 11.59 -12.89
CA ASP A 327 17.68 10.16 -12.64
C ASP A 327 16.29 9.66 -12.24
N GLY A 328 15.27 10.52 -12.19
CA GLY A 328 13.97 10.13 -11.67
C GLY A 328 12.85 11.16 -11.69
N ASN A 329 11.62 10.70 -11.49
CA ASN A 329 10.42 11.52 -11.35
C ASN A 329 9.68 11.13 -10.07
N TYR A 330 9.54 12.07 -9.14
CA TYR A 330 8.96 11.84 -7.83
C TYR A 330 7.72 12.68 -7.65
N ARG A 331 6.65 12.08 -7.13
CA ARG A 331 5.39 12.77 -6.80
C ARG A 331 4.96 12.44 -5.38
N TRP A 332 4.54 13.47 -4.65
CA TRP A 332 3.92 13.37 -3.34
C TRP A 332 2.44 13.73 -3.43
N LEU A 333 1.61 12.96 -2.72
CA LEU A 333 0.21 13.30 -2.48
C LEU A 333 -0.21 12.84 -1.07
N LEU A 334 -0.55 13.80 -0.20
CA LEU A 334 -1.25 13.56 1.05
C LEU A 334 -2.75 13.71 0.80
N ILE A 335 -3.53 12.70 1.17
CA ILE A 335 -4.98 12.72 1.03
C ILE A 335 -5.58 13.44 2.24
N PRO A 336 -6.22 14.62 2.06
CA PRO A 336 -6.68 15.43 3.17
C PRO A 336 -7.84 14.77 3.91
N ASP A 337 -7.86 14.88 5.24
CA ASP A 337 -8.94 14.43 6.13
C ASP A 337 -9.34 12.94 6.01
N GLN A 338 -8.42 12.11 5.49
CA GLN A 338 -8.63 10.69 5.27
C GLN A 338 -7.79 9.83 6.21
N ILE A 339 -8.32 8.65 6.52
CA ILE A 339 -7.71 7.65 7.40
C ILE A 339 -7.06 6.54 6.57
N HIS A 340 -6.22 5.74 7.22
CA HIS A 340 -5.59 4.58 6.60
C HIS A 340 -6.59 3.69 5.85
N GLY A 341 -6.31 3.45 4.56
CA GLY A 341 -7.15 2.59 3.70
C GLY A 341 -8.48 3.23 3.30
N TYR A 342 -8.52 4.57 3.18
CA TYR A 342 -9.72 5.32 2.79
C TYR A 342 -10.34 4.86 1.46
N ASP A 343 -9.52 4.36 0.54
CA ASP A 343 -9.91 3.86 -0.78
C ASP A 343 -10.70 2.54 -0.74
N HIS A 344 -10.85 1.94 0.45
CA HIS A 344 -11.83 0.88 0.72
C HIS A 344 -13.16 1.45 1.25
N TYR A 345 -13.63 2.57 0.70
CA TYR A 345 -14.77 3.35 1.19
C TYR A 345 -16.08 2.54 1.35
N ASP A 346 -16.34 1.56 0.47
CA ASP A 346 -17.49 0.65 0.62
C ASP A 346 -17.40 -0.20 1.90
N SER A 347 -16.20 -0.71 2.21
CA SER A 347 -15.94 -1.45 3.44
C SER A 347 -16.03 -0.56 4.66
N LEU A 348 -15.52 0.67 4.59
CA LEU A 348 -15.60 1.65 5.68
C LEU A 348 -17.06 2.00 5.99
N GLN A 349 -17.90 2.20 4.97
CA GLN A 349 -19.33 2.43 5.16
C GLN A 349 -20.01 1.25 5.85
N LEU A 350 -19.71 0.02 5.41
CA LEU A 350 -20.29 -1.20 5.99
C LEU A 350 -19.85 -1.42 7.44
N LEU A 351 -18.59 -1.15 7.77
CA LEU A 351 -18.02 -1.39 9.09
C LEU A 351 -18.34 -0.30 10.11
N HIS A 352 -18.41 0.96 9.68
CA HIS A 352 -18.50 2.11 10.58
C HIS A 352 -19.82 2.87 10.49
N GLY A 353 -20.62 2.65 9.43
CA GLY A 353 -21.88 3.38 9.21
C GLY A 353 -21.68 4.85 8.87
N ASP A 354 -20.45 5.30 8.65
CA ASP A 354 -20.09 6.70 8.41
C ASP A 354 -20.18 7.03 6.90
N LYS A 355 -21.37 7.44 6.48
CA LYS A 355 -21.67 7.74 5.07
C LYS A 355 -20.91 8.97 4.56
N GLU A 356 -20.66 9.95 5.42
CA GLU A 356 -19.96 11.18 5.05
C GLU A 356 -18.48 10.88 4.79
N LEU A 357 -17.84 10.10 5.69
CA LEU A 357 -16.48 9.59 5.46
C LEU A 357 -16.41 8.80 4.15
N SER A 358 -17.32 7.85 3.94
CA SER A 358 -17.32 7.00 2.74
C SER A 358 -17.43 7.84 1.46
N ARG A 359 -18.36 8.81 1.42
CA ARG A 359 -18.54 9.66 0.24
C ARG A 359 -17.35 10.58 -0.01
N ASP A 360 -16.77 11.15 1.04
CA ASP A 360 -15.55 11.96 0.94
C ASP A 360 -14.38 11.14 0.42
N ALA A 361 -14.24 9.91 0.91
CA ALA A 361 -13.19 8.97 0.52
C ALA A 361 -13.35 8.48 -0.93
N GLU A 362 -14.56 8.15 -1.38
CA GLU A 362 -14.85 7.76 -2.77
C GLU A 362 -14.42 8.82 -3.78
N LEU A 363 -14.81 10.08 -3.53
CA LEU A 363 -14.48 11.21 -4.40
C LEU A 363 -12.97 11.44 -4.48
N LYS A 364 -12.29 11.43 -3.32
CA LYS A 364 -10.83 11.59 -3.25
C LYS A 364 -10.08 10.41 -3.88
N THR A 365 -10.61 9.19 -3.76
CA THR A 365 -10.04 8.00 -4.40
C THR A 365 -10.09 8.13 -5.91
N THR A 366 -11.23 8.55 -6.45
CA THR A 366 -11.41 8.76 -7.89
C THR A 366 -10.45 9.83 -8.43
N GLU A 367 -10.30 10.94 -7.71
CA GLU A 367 -9.38 12.02 -8.08
C GLU A 367 -7.90 11.56 -8.00
N ALA A 368 -7.54 10.82 -6.94
CA ALA A 368 -6.19 10.26 -6.80
C ALA A 368 -5.87 9.25 -7.91
N GLN A 369 -6.80 8.37 -8.27
CA GLN A 369 -6.64 7.44 -9.39
C GLN A 369 -6.40 8.17 -10.71
N LYS A 370 -7.12 9.27 -10.95
CA LYS A 370 -6.93 10.11 -12.13
C LYS A 370 -5.51 10.69 -12.17
N LEU A 371 -5.06 11.31 -11.08
CA LEU A 371 -3.71 11.89 -10.98
C LEU A 371 -2.60 10.86 -11.15
N ILE A 372 -2.75 9.66 -10.58
CA ILE A 372 -1.79 8.57 -10.75
C ILE A 372 -1.68 8.19 -12.23
N GLY A 373 -2.80 7.98 -12.92
CA GLY A 373 -2.77 7.60 -14.33
C GLY A 373 -2.21 8.70 -15.24
N GLU A 374 -2.61 9.95 -15.06
CA GLU A 374 -2.05 11.10 -15.79
C GLU A 374 -0.52 11.15 -15.61
N TRP A 375 -0.03 11.07 -14.36
CA TRP A 375 1.40 11.07 -14.07
C TRP A 375 2.15 9.88 -14.69
N LEU A 376 1.54 8.69 -14.72
CA LEU A 376 2.12 7.51 -15.36
C LEU A 376 2.33 7.74 -16.85
N PHE A 377 1.30 8.20 -17.57
CA PHE A 377 1.35 8.39 -19.02
C PHE A 377 2.13 9.64 -19.46
N GLU A 378 2.27 10.65 -18.60
CA GLU A 378 3.14 11.83 -18.85
C GLU A 378 4.61 11.57 -18.52
N GLY A 379 4.93 10.45 -17.88
CA GLY A 379 6.28 10.15 -17.40
C GLY A 379 6.67 8.68 -17.59
N PRO A 380 6.56 7.81 -16.57
CA PRO A 380 7.13 6.46 -16.62
C PRO A 380 6.63 5.54 -17.76
N PHE A 381 5.47 5.82 -18.36
CA PHE A 381 4.90 5.08 -19.48
C PHE A 381 4.96 5.82 -20.82
N ALA A 382 5.57 7.01 -20.87
CA ALA A 382 5.68 7.86 -22.05
C ALA A 382 6.65 7.30 -23.12
#